data_AF-A0A485KT43-F1
#
_entry.id   AF-A0A485KT43-F1
#
_cell.length_a   1.000
_cell.length_b   1.000
_cell.length_c   1.000
_cell.angle_alpha   90.00
_cell.angle_beta   90.00
_cell.angle_gamma   90.00
#
_symmetry.space_group_name_H-M   'P 1'
#
loop_
_entity.id
_entity.type
_entity.pdbx_description
1 polymer ?
#
loop_
_entity_poly.entity_id
_entity_poly.type
_entity_poly.pdbx_seq_one_letter_code
_entity_poly.pdbx_strand_id
1 'polypeptide(L)'
;MPAADRSLEDIYLKERPGENECRILLQQVAEGLQHFHQNELLHGDVKKLNAVRVGNRLNLIDLDAATTVGDYVGTKFSSGSLPPEMFYKLKSDDEAEQIRQHWSNVKSTNPVLWQKIKPKKGYVVKTFHNKNDILPYDLVEAHPSLDVWAFGALMYQVYSGEELVSTDINKDVLEKEIKEAATWTQEDLNACIRNKILNGNVCDLLEKLLVVKPKNRTSMDAVLKHTYFQVDSSGITKQNLEEIQMKIASK
;
A
#
# COMPACT_ATOMS: atom_id res chain seq x y z
N MET A 1 0.18 -23.44 4.65
CA MET A 1 -1.04 -22.63 4.79
C MET A 1 -2.24 -23.45 4.35
N PRO A 2 -3.43 -23.27 4.96
CA PRO A 2 -4.68 -23.77 4.39
C PRO A 2 -4.87 -23.24 2.96
N ALA A 3 -5.69 -23.91 2.14
CA ALA A 3 -6.00 -23.42 0.80
C ALA A 3 -6.62 -22.02 0.89
N ALA A 4 -6.02 -21.07 0.17
CA ALA A 4 -6.52 -19.72 0.03
C ALA A 4 -7.62 -19.67 -1.03
N ASP A 5 -8.66 -18.85 -0.81
CA ASP A 5 -9.77 -18.71 -1.74
C ASP A 5 -9.50 -17.65 -2.81
N ARG A 6 -9.38 -16.38 -2.40
CA ARG A 6 -9.30 -15.23 -3.30
C ARG A 6 -8.43 -14.13 -2.71
N SER A 7 -7.69 -13.44 -3.57
CA SER A 7 -7.02 -12.18 -3.20
C SER A 7 -8.05 -11.06 -3.00
N LEU A 8 -7.67 -9.98 -2.32
CA LEU A 8 -8.50 -8.79 -2.19
C LEU A 8 -8.75 -8.15 -3.57
N GLU A 9 -7.82 -8.31 -4.50
CA GLU A 9 -8.01 -7.93 -5.91
C GLU A 9 -9.18 -8.72 -6.53
N ASP A 10 -9.16 -10.06 -6.40
CA ASP A 10 -10.21 -10.93 -6.91
C ASP A 10 -11.57 -10.65 -6.26
N ILE A 11 -11.58 -10.42 -4.94
CA ILE A 11 -12.79 -10.08 -4.19
C ILE A 11 -13.40 -8.79 -4.75
N TYR A 12 -12.59 -7.74 -4.91
CA TYR A 12 -13.10 -6.47 -5.40
C TYR A 12 -13.61 -6.57 -6.84
N LEU A 13 -12.89 -7.30 -7.71
CA LEU A 13 -13.28 -7.48 -9.11
C LEU A 13 -14.51 -8.37 -9.30
N LYS A 14 -14.64 -9.45 -8.52
CA LYS A 14 -15.66 -10.50 -8.74
C LYS A 14 -16.86 -10.41 -7.79
N GLU A 15 -16.64 -10.03 -6.53
CA GLU A 15 -17.69 -9.95 -5.50
C GLU A 15 -18.28 -8.54 -5.39
N ARG A 16 -17.49 -7.49 -5.72
CA ARG A 16 -17.88 -6.08 -5.63
C ARG A 16 -18.47 -5.73 -4.24
N PRO A 17 -17.67 -5.87 -3.18
CA PRO A 17 -18.14 -5.73 -1.81
C PRO A 17 -18.78 -4.37 -1.56
N GLY A 18 -19.81 -4.36 -0.72
CA GLY A 18 -20.44 -3.13 -0.25
C GLY A 18 -19.55 -2.38 0.74
N GLU A 19 -19.94 -1.15 1.11
CA GLU A 19 -19.13 -0.30 2.00
C GLU A 19 -18.79 -0.96 3.35
N ASN A 20 -19.75 -1.65 3.96
CA ASN A 20 -19.53 -2.36 5.23
C ASN A 20 -18.54 -3.53 5.08
N GLU A 21 -18.61 -4.25 3.97
CA GLU A 21 -17.69 -5.36 3.67
C GLU A 21 -16.29 -4.83 3.38
N CYS A 22 -16.15 -3.78 2.56
CA CYS A 22 -14.87 -3.10 2.33
C CYS A 22 -14.20 -2.71 3.65
N ARG A 23 -14.95 -2.12 4.57
CA ARG A 23 -14.45 -1.75 5.90
C ARG A 23 -13.97 -2.95 6.71
N ILE A 24 -14.73 -4.05 6.75
CA ILE A 24 -14.31 -5.29 7.43
C ILE A 24 -13.03 -5.85 6.81
N LEU A 25 -12.95 -5.90 5.49
CA LEU A 25 -11.78 -6.40 4.76
C LEU A 25 -10.55 -5.53 5.02
N LEU A 26 -10.69 -4.20 4.95
CA LEU A 26 -9.61 -3.25 5.24
C LEU A 26 -9.18 -3.29 6.71
N GLN A 27 -10.11 -3.55 7.63
CA GLN A 27 -9.79 -3.73 9.05
C GLN A 27 -8.90 -4.94 9.26
N GLN A 28 -9.20 -6.07 8.61
CA GLN A 28 -8.40 -7.29 8.71
C GLN A 28 -6.98 -7.09 8.15
N VAL A 29 -6.84 -6.32 7.05
CA VAL A 29 -5.52 -5.93 6.52
C VAL A 29 -4.78 -5.04 7.53
N ALA A 30 -5.46 -4.06 8.12
CA ALA A 30 -4.87 -3.16 9.10
C ALA A 30 -4.42 -3.88 10.39
N GLU A 31 -5.22 -4.82 10.89
CA GLU A 31 -4.87 -5.72 12.00
C GLU A 31 -3.63 -6.56 11.68
N GLY A 32 -3.54 -7.08 10.45
CA GLY A 32 -2.35 -7.77 9.95
C GLY A 32 -1.12 -6.88 10.03
N LEU A 33 -1.17 -5.67 9.47
CA LEU A 33 -0.03 -4.73 9.51
C LEU A 33 0.34 -4.31 10.93
N GLN A 34 -0.65 -4.05 11.79
CA GLN A 34 -0.40 -3.76 13.20
C GLN A 34 0.41 -4.90 13.86
N HIS A 35 0.06 -6.16 13.59
CA HIS A 35 0.79 -7.31 14.11
C HIS A 35 2.23 -7.36 13.60
N PHE A 36 2.47 -7.09 12.31
CA PHE A 36 3.82 -6.97 11.75
C PHE A 36 4.63 -5.91 12.51
N HIS A 37 4.07 -4.71 12.66
CA HIS A 37 4.75 -3.57 13.28
C HIS A 37 5.03 -3.78 14.77
N GLN A 38 4.13 -4.45 15.50
CA GLN A 38 4.33 -4.82 16.91
C GLN A 38 5.47 -5.83 17.11
N ASN A 39 5.82 -6.59 16.08
CA ASN A 39 6.96 -7.53 16.08
C ASN A 39 8.20 -6.93 15.39
N GLU A 40 8.28 -5.60 15.26
CA GLU A 40 9.40 -4.89 14.63
C GLU A 40 9.67 -5.35 13.18
N LEU A 41 8.62 -5.76 12.48
CA LEU A 41 8.69 -6.24 11.11
C LEU A 41 7.85 -5.34 10.19
N LEU A 42 8.41 -4.99 9.04
CA LEU A 42 7.71 -4.34 7.95
C LEU A 42 7.30 -5.40 6.93
N HIS A 43 6.10 -5.28 6.35
CA HIS A 43 5.71 -6.13 5.22
C HIS A 43 6.45 -5.73 3.93
N GLY A 44 6.53 -4.43 3.64
CA GLY A 44 7.34 -3.88 2.54
C GLY A 44 6.75 -3.99 1.13
N ASP A 45 5.60 -4.66 0.95
CA ASP A 45 4.92 -4.80 -0.35
C ASP A 45 3.40 -4.97 -0.22
N VAL A 46 2.79 -4.08 0.57
CA VAL A 46 1.33 -4.09 0.80
C VAL A 46 0.59 -3.68 -0.48
N LYS A 47 -0.27 -4.59 -0.97
CA LYS A 47 -1.13 -4.39 -2.15
C LYS A 47 -2.29 -5.38 -2.12
N LYS A 48 -3.35 -5.13 -2.89
CA LYS A 48 -4.54 -6.01 -2.94
C LYS A 48 -4.23 -7.46 -3.30
N LEU A 49 -3.20 -7.69 -4.12
CA LEU A 49 -2.77 -9.05 -4.50
C LEU A 49 -2.18 -9.83 -3.32
N ASN A 50 -1.57 -9.13 -2.35
CA ASN A 50 -0.89 -9.73 -1.20
C ASN A 50 -1.79 -9.82 0.03
N ALA A 51 -3.06 -9.43 -0.07
CA ALA A 51 -4.08 -9.69 0.96
C ALA A 51 -4.99 -10.81 0.46
N VAL A 52 -4.98 -11.98 1.11
CA VAL A 52 -5.64 -13.19 0.62
C VAL A 52 -6.57 -13.79 1.67
N ARG A 53 -7.77 -14.16 1.24
CA ARG A 53 -8.80 -14.76 2.09
C ARG A 53 -8.47 -16.22 2.35
N VAL A 54 -8.32 -16.58 3.61
CA VAL A 54 -8.13 -17.95 4.09
C VAL A 54 -9.25 -18.25 5.09
N GLY A 55 -10.21 -19.07 4.69
CA GLY A 55 -11.47 -19.20 5.42
C GLY A 55 -12.23 -17.88 5.45
N ASN A 56 -12.61 -17.41 6.64
CA ASN A 56 -13.41 -16.18 6.79
C ASN A 56 -12.57 -14.92 7.09
N ARG A 57 -11.25 -14.95 6.91
CA ARG A 57 -10.36 -13.82 7.20
C ARG A 57 -9.34 -13.57 6.08
N LEU A 58 -9.10 -12.30 5.78
CA LEU A 58 -7.93 -11.85 5.01
C LEU A 58 -6.67 -11.99 5.85
N ASN A 59 -5.62 -12.48 5.21
CA ASN A 59 -4.27 -12.58 5.73
C ASN A 59 -3.31 -11.95 4.72
N LEU A 60 -2.28 -11.28 5.22
CA LEU A 60 -1.19 -10.80 4.40
C LEU A 60 -0.26 -11.96 4.04
N ILE A 61 0.13 -12.03 2.77
CA ILE A 61 1.03 -13.03 2.20
C ILE A 61 2.19 -12.35 1.49
N ASP A 62 3.11 -13.15 0.94
CA ASP A 62 4.25 -12.65 0.15
C ASP A 62 5.19 -11.76 0.98
N LEU A 63 5.93 -12.42 1.87
CA LEU A 63 6.88 -11.80 2.80
C LEU A 63 8.27 -11.63 2.20
N ASP A 64 8.39 -11.70 0.88
CA ASP A 64 9.66 -11.59 0.17
C ASP A 64 10.31 -10.21 0.32
N ALA A 65 9.50 -9.16 0.51
CA ALA A 65 9.93 -7.81 0.81
C ALA A 65 9.96 -7.48 2.31
N ALA A 66 9.59 -8.44 3.17
CA ALA A 66 9.49 -8.20 4.59
C ALA A 66 10.87 -7.92 5.18
N THR A 67 10.95 -6.87 5.99
CA THR A 67 12.24 -6.34 6.48
C THR A 67 12.10 -5.95 7.94
N THR A 68 13.06 -6.34 8.77
CA THR A 68 13.10 -5.95 10.18
C THR A 68 13.31 -4.43 10.29
N VAL A 69 12.61 -3.79 11.22
CA VAL A 69 12.77 -2.35 11.49
C VAL A 69 14.22 -2.08 11.89
N GLY A 70 14.83 -1.07 11.25
CA GLY A 70 16.26 -0.74 11.40
C GLY A 70 17.17 -1.35 10.34
N ASP A 71 16.72 -2.32 9.56
CA ASP A 71 17.39 -2.72 8.30
C ASP A 71 17.00 -1.77 7.14
N TYR A 72 17.48 -2.03 5.93
CA TYR A 72 17.20 -1.21 4.74
C TYR A 72 16.19 -1.86 3.80
N VAL A 73 15.26 -1.06 3.26
CA VAL A 73 14.23 -1.50 2.30
C VAL A 73 14.60 -1.21 0.85
N GLY A 74 13.94 -1.88 -0.09
CA GLY A 74 14.08 -1.61 -1.53
C GLY A 74 14.82 -2.68 -2.33
N THR A 75 15.08 -3.85 -1.76
CA THR A 75 15.63 -5.02 -2.48
C THR A 75 14.57 -5.74 -3.31
N LYS A 76 13.33 -5.79 -2.82
CA LYS A 76 12.13 -6.24 -3.54
C LYS A 76 10.99 -5.26 -3.26
N PHE A 77 10.23 -4.92 -4.29
CA PHE A 77 9.13 -3.95 -4.19
C PHE A 77 8.21 -4.01 -5.41
N SER A 78 6.99 -3.51 -5.21
CA SER A 78 6.10 -3.03 -6.27
C SER A 78 6.05 -1.51 -6.21
N SER A 79 6.57 -0.83 -7.25
CA SER A 79 6.77 0.62 -7.16
C SER A 79 5.47 1.43 -7.03
N GLY A 80 4.32 0.87 -7.42
CA GLY A 80 3.00 1.52 -7.29
C GLY A 80 2.52 1.75 -5.87
N SER A 81 3.02 0.98 -4.90
CA SER A 81 2.70 1.14 -3.48
C SER A 81 3.75 1.96 -2.72
N LEU A 82 4.82 2.38 -3.38
CA LEU A 82 5.93 3.06 -2.70
C LEU A 82 5.58 4.53 -2.38
N PRO A 83 5.99 5.00 -1.19
CA PRO A 83 5.84 6.41 -0.85
C PRO A 83 6.90 7.30 -1.53
N PRO A 84 6.70 8.63 -1.58
CA PRO A 84 7.58 9.55 -2.31
C PRO A 84 9.05 9.50 -1.89
N GLU A 85 9.35 9.25 -0.61
CA GLU A 85 10.73 9.15 -0.09
C GLU A 85 11.54 7.97 -0.63
N MET A 86 10.87 6.98 -1.24
CA MET A 86 11.51 5.85 -1.93
C MET A 86 11.94 6.20 -3.35
N PHE A 87 11.59 7.39 -3.86
CA PHE A 87 12.04 7.86 -5.15
C PHE A 87 13.17 8.88 -4.97
N TYR A 88 14.11 8.88 -5.90
CA TYR A 88 15.21 9.83 -5.96
C TYR A 88 15.23 10.55 -7.30
N LYS A 89 15.34 11.88 -7.25
CA LYS A 89 15.53 12.72 -8.42
C LYS A 89 17.02 12.85 -8.72
N LEU A 90 17.44 12.35 -9.87
CA LEU A 90 18.81 12.45 -10.33
C LEU A 90 19.18 13.91 -10.58
N LYS A 91 20.36 14.32 -10.13
CA LYS A 91 20.86 15.70 -10.23
C LYS A 91 21.59 15.96 -11.54
N SER A 92 22.15 14.93 -12.16
CA SER A 92 22.90 15.02 -13.41
C SER A 92 22.80 13.73 -14.23
N ASP A 93 23.19 13.82 -15.50
CA ASP A 93 23.34 12.66 -16.38
C ASP A 93 24.44 11.70 -15.88
N ASP A 94 25.43 12.21 -15.15
CA ASP A 94 26.49 11.40 -14.53
C ASP A 94 25.92 10.44 -13.47
N GLU A 95 25.00 10.89 -12.62
CA GLU A 95 24.31 10.00 -11.66
C GLU A 95 23.48 8.93 -12.39
N ALA A 96 22.85 9.30 -13.51
CA ALA A 96 22.09 8.35 -14.32
C ALA A 96 23.00 7.26 -14.92
N GLU A 97 24.19 7.65 -15.39
CA GLU A 97 25.17 6.73 -15.94
C GLU A 97 25.81 5.86 -14.86
N GLN A 98 26.10 6.41 -13.67
CA GLN A 98 26.58 5.64 -12.52
C GLN A 98 25.60 4.50 -12.17
N ILE A 99 24.29 4.78 -12.15
CA ILE A 99 23.26 3.75 -11.90
C ILE A 99 23.25 2.71 -13.02
N ARG A 100 23.35 3.11 -14.28
CA ARG A 100 23.39 2.17 -15.42
C ARG A 100 24.61 1.26 -15.35
N GLN A 101 25.76 1.78 -14.95
CA GLN A 101 27.00 1.01 -14.80
C GLN A 101 26.89 0.05 -13.62
N HIS A 102 26.39 0.52 -12.47
CA HIS A 102 26.17 -0.30 -11.28
C HIS A 102 25.27 -1.52 -11.58
N TRP A 103 24.19 -1.31 -12.34
CA TRP A 103 23.23 -2.35 -12.70
C TRP A 103 23.46 -2.99 -14.09
N SER A 104 24.65 -2.80 -14.67
CA SER A 104 24.96 -3.24 -16.05
C SER A 104 24.76 -4.75 -16.25
N ASN A 105 25.12 -5.57 -15.25
CA ASN A 105 24.92 -7.01 -15.28
C ASN A 105 23.42 -7.38 -15.29
N VAL A 106 22.62 -6.70 -14.47
CA VAL A 106 21.17 -6.96 -14.31
C VAL A 106 20.41 -6.71 -15.61
N LYS A 107 20.87 -5.76 -16.44
CA LYS A 107 20.29 -5.54 -17.77
C LYS A 107 20.25 -6.81 -18.63
N SER A 108 21.25 -7.68 -18.48
CA SER A 108 21.33 -8.96 -19.22
C SER A 108 20.75 -10.14 -18.45
N THR A 109 20.99 -10.22 -17.14
CA THR A 109 20.64 -11.39 -16.32
C THR A 109 19.20 -11.36 -15.82
N ASN A 110 18.63 -10.16 -15.61
CA ASN A 110 17.25 -9.99 -15.18
C ASN A 110 16.63 -8.73 -15.82
N PRO A 111 16.21 -8.81 -17.10
CA PRO A 111 15.62 -7.70 -17.82
C PRO A 111 14.38 -7.12 -17.14
N VAL A 112 13.59 -7.95 -16.43
CA VAL A 112 12.40 -7.52 -15.70
C VAL A 112 12.77 -6.58 -14.55
N LEU A 113 13.74 -6.98 -13.72
CA LEU A 113 14.27 -6.12 -12.65
C LEU A 113 14.89 -4.84 -13.22
N TRP A 114 15.61 -4.93 -14.33
CA TRP A 114 16.17 -3.75 -14.99
C TRP A 114 15.09 -2.74 -15.40
N GLN A 115 13.94 -3.18 -15.91
CA GLN A 115 12.84 -2.25 -16.23
C GLN A 115 12.30 -1.52 -14.99
N LYS A 116 12.41 -2.12 -13.80
CA LYS A 116 11.99 -1.50 -12.54
C LYS A 116 12.98 -0.41 -12.09
N ILE A 117 14.28 -0.70 -12.17
CA ILE A 117 15.33 0.10 -11.51
C ILE A 117 16.04 1.09 -12.44
N LYS A 118 15.89 0.96 -13.77
CA LYS A 118 16.52 1.89 -14.72
C LYS A 118 16.06 3.34 -14.47
N PRO A 119 16.91 4.35 -14.74
CA PRO A 119 16.49 5.75 -14.75
C PRO A 119 15.31 5.98 -15.70
N LYS A 120 14.24 6.61 -15.19
CA LYS A 120 13.02 6.97 -15.92
C LYS A 120 12.76 8.46 -15.74
N LYS A 121 12.84 9.24 -16.81
CA LYS A 121 12.64 10.72 -16.79
C LYS A 121 13.41 11.47 -15.70
N GLY A 122 14.64 11.03 -15.37
CA GLY A 122 15.45 11.64 -14.32
C GLY A 122 15.11 11.21 -12.89
N TYR A 123 14.28 10.17 -12.73
CA TYR A 123 13.96 9.57 -11.43
C TYR A 123 14.34 8.10 -11.41
N VAL A 124 14.61 7.61 -10.20
CA VAL A 124 14.86 6.20 -9.90
C VAL A 124 14.19 5.84 -8.58
N VAL A 125 13.86 4.56 -8.41
CA VAL A 125 13.52 4.02 -7.09
C VAL A 125 14.83 3.78 -6.33
N LYS A 126 14.85 4.14 -5.05
CA LYS A 126 15.96 3.83 -4.15
C LYS A 126 15.99 2.33 -3.91
N THR A 127 17.00 1.68 -4.48
CA THR A 127 17.20 0.24 -4.42
C THR A 127 18.69 -0.05 -4.31
N PHE A 128 19.06 -1.21 -3.81
CA PHE A 128 20.44 -1.61 -3.62
C PHE A 128 20.59 -3.12 -3.74
N HIS A 129 21.80 -3.59 -4.06
CA HIS A 129 22.13 -5.02 -4.02
C HIS A 129 22.81 -5.37 -2.69
N ASN A 130 23.76 -4.54 -2.26
CA ASN A 130 24.49 -4.67 -1.00
C ASN A 130 24.43 -3.37 -0.20
N LYS A 131 24.46 -3.48 1.13
CA LYS A 131 24.44 -2.31 2.04
C LYS A 131 25.62 -1.34 1.83
N ASN A 132 26.70 -1.80 1.19
CA ASN A 132 27.93 -1.04 0.96
C ASN A 132 28.02 -0.48 -0.48
N ASP A 133 26.95 -0.58 -1.27
CA ASP A 133 26.95 -0.09 -2.65
C ASP A 133 27.09 1.44 -2.66
N ILE A 134 27.93 1.96 -3.56
CA ILE A 134 28.14 3.40 -3.74
C ILE A 134 27.07 3.92 -4.71
N LEU A 135 25.98 4.44 -4.15
CA LEU A 135 24.82 4.96 -4.87
C LEU A 135 24.71 6.48 -4.70
N PRO A 136 24.04 7.20 -5.63
CA PRO A 136 23.88 8.66 -5.54
C PRO A 136 22.87 9.10 -4.47
N TYR A 137 22.32 8.17 -3.69
CA TYR A 137 21.32 8.42 -2.66
C TYR A 137 21.56 7.54 -1.44
N ASP A 138 21.08 8.01 -0.29
CA ASP A 138 21.08 7.23 0.95
C ASP A 138 20.02 6.12 0.90
N LEU A 139 20.35 4.98 1.50
CA LEU A 139 19.41 3.88 1.69
C LEU A 139 18.29 4.30 2.64
N VAL A 140 17.10 3.72 2.45
CA VAL A 140 15.94 4.00 3.29
C VAL A 140 15.82 2.94 4.35
N GLU A 141 15.81 3.36 5.61
CA GLU A 141 15.60 2.47 6.76
C GLU A 141 14.15 1.96 6.78
N ALA A 142 13.98 0.69 7.12
CA ALA A 142 12.71 0.04 7.32
C ALA A 142 11.99 0.70 8.49
N HIS A 143 10.85 1.33 8.19
CA HIS A 143 10.02 2.02 9.17
C HIS A 143 8.53 1.76 8.88
N PRO A 144 7.68 1.50 9.91
CA PRO A 144 6.25 1.22 9.75
C PRO A 144 5.47 2.17 8.84
N SER A 145 5.90 3.44 8.79
CA SER A 145 5.28 4.48 7.93
C SER A 145 5.27 4.13 6.43
N LEU A 146 6.13 3.23 5.96
CA LEU A 146 6.15 2.77 4.58
C LEU A 146 4.92 1.89 4.28
N ASP A 147 4.62 0.92 5.16
CA ASP A 147 3.41 0.09 5.05
C ASP A 147 2.14 0.93 5.26
N VAL A 148 2.18 1.94 6.13
CA VAL A 148 1.04 2.87 6.34
C VAL A 148 0.68 3.59 5.04
N TRP A 149 1.67 4.06 4.28
CA TRP A 149 1.42 4.66 2.98
C TRP A 149 0.84 3.65 1.99
N ALA A 150 1.46 2.46 1.90
CA ALA A 150 1.01 1.40 0.99
C ALA A 150 -0.41 0.95 1.30
N PHE A 151 -0.79 0.87 2.59
CA PHE A 151 -2.17 0.67 3.04
C PHE A 151 -3.10 1.81 2.61
N GLY A 152 -2.65 3.06 2.71
CA GLY A 152 -3.37 4.23 2.18
C GLY A 152 -3.61 4.16 0.67
N ALA A 153 -2.61 3.78 -0.12
CA ALA A 153 -2.74 3.60 -1.56
C ALA A 153 -3.73 2.46 -1.91
N LEU A 154 -3.66 1.35 -1.17
CA LEU A 154 -4.61 0.25 -1.28
C LEU A 154 -6.04 0.71 -0.95
N MET A 155 -6.23 1.42 0.17
CA MET A 155 -7.54 1.93 0.59
C MET A 155 -8.09 2.96 -0.39
N TYR A 156 -7.24 3.86 -0.93
CA TYR A 156 -7.64 4.79 -1.98
C TYR A 156 -8.19 4.01 -3.18
N GLN A 157 -7.48 2.98 -3.65
CA GLN A 157 -7.92 2.17 -4.78
C GLN A 157 -9.24 1.43 -4.53
N VAL A 158 -9.48 0.97 -3.30
CA VAL A 158 -10.76 0.34 -2.92
C VAL A 158 -11.92 1.33 -2.99
N TYR A 159 -11.71 2.60 -2.70
CA TYR A 159 -12.80 3.60 -2.64
C TYR A 159 -12.96 4.43 -3.91
N SER A 160 -11.89 4.74 -4.62
CA SER A 160 -11.93 5.49 -5.88
C SER A 160 -12.11 4.59 -7.10
N GLY A 161 -11.75 3.30 -7.00
CA GLY A 161 -11.64 2.39 -8.13
C GLY A 161 -10.40 2.66 -9.02
N GLU A 162 -9.57 3.63 -8.66
CA GLU A 162 -8.40 4.07 -9.41
C GLU A 162 -7.13 3.87 -8.59
N GLU A 163 -6.01 3.59 -9.26
CA GLU A 163 -4.71 3.56 -8.59
C GLU A 163 -4.25 4.97 -8.24
N LEU A 164 -3.61 5.15 -7.09
CA LEU A 164 -3.09 6.46 -6.66
C LEU A 164 -2.10 7.02 -7.69
N VAL A 165 -1.29 6.12 -8.28
CA VAL A 165 -0.46 6.38 -9.45
C VAL A 165 -0.64 5.20 -10.39
N SER A 166 -0.77 5.44 -11.70
CA SER A 166 -0.99 4.36 -12.67
C SER A 166 0.18 3.38 -12.73
N THR A 167 -0.14 2.08 -12.72
CA THR A 167 0.85 1.00 -12.77
C THR A 167 0.71 0.08 -13.99
N ASP A 168 1.73 -0.74 -14.23
CA ASP A 168 1.68 -1.86 -15.18
C ASP A 168 1.11 -3.14 -14.54
N ILE A 169 1.15 -4.26 -15.28
CA ILE A 169 0.67 -5.57 -14.81
C ILE A 169 1.42 -6.09 -13.57
N ASN A 170 2.64 -5.61 -13.30
CA ASN A 170 3.47 -6.00 -12.17
C ASN A 170 3.32 -5.04 -10.98
N LYS A 171 2.35 -4.11 -11.05
CA LYS A 171 2.15 -3.05 -10.07
C LYS A 171 3.36 -2.11 -9.93
N ASP A 172 4.07 -1.89 -11.04
CA ASP A 172 5.13 -0.89 -11.12
C ASP A 172 4.66 0.40 -11.77
N VAL A 173 5.11 1.54 -11.24
CA VAL A 173 4.76 2.87 -11.74
C VAL A 173 5.19 2.99 -13.19
N LEU A 174 4.25 3.43 -14.03
CA LEU A 174 4.51 3.71 -15.43
C LEU A 174 5.56 4.82 -15.56
N GLU A 175 6.45 4.70 -16.56
CA GLU A 175 7.51 5.70 -16.79
C GLU A 175 6.97 7.12 -16.96
N LYS A 176 5.73 7.27 -17.46
CA LYS A 176 5.11 8.58 -17.58
C LYS A 176 4.75 9.24 -16.25
N GLU A 177 4.40 8.45 -15.24
CA GLU A 177 3.89 8.90 -13.93
C GLU A 177 4.95 8.87 -12.80
N ILE A 178 6.18 8.42 -13.07
CA ILE A 178 7.23 8.35 -12.03
C ILE A 178 7.52 9.69 -11.36
N LYS A 179 7.39 10.80 -12.11
CA LYS A 179 7.54 12.14 -11.58
C LYS A 179 6.45 12.43 -10.54
N GLU A 180 5.19 12.10 -10.85
CA GLU A 180 4.07 12.29 -9.93
C GLU A 180 4.26 11.48 -8.64
N ALA A 181 4.59 10.19 -8.76
CA ALA A 181 4.90 9.34 -7.61
C ALA A 181 5.99 9.92 -6.69
N ALA A 182 7.00 10.55 -7.28
CA ALA A 182 8.15 11.11 -6.56
C ALA A 182 7.92 12.52 -5.99
N THR A 183 6.95 13.29 -6.52
CA THR A 183 6.81 14.73 -6.20
C THR A 183 5.43 15.12 -5.69
N TRP A 184 4.69 14.20 -5.09
CA TRP A 184 3.44 14.53 -4.39
C TRP A 184 3.65 15.67 -3.38
N THR A 185 2.80 16.69 -3.48
CA THR A 185 2.60 17.68 -2.41
C THR A 185 1.45 17.22 -1.52
N GLN A 186 1.38 17.73 -0.28
CA GLN A 186 0.27 17.36 0.60
C GLN A 186 -1.05 17.92 0.07
N GLU A 187 -1.01 19.10 -0.55
CA GLU A 187 -2.13 19.77 -1.16
C GLU A 187 -2.70 18.96 -2.33
N ASP A 188 -1.83 18.47 -3.22
CA ASP A 188 -2.22 17.67 -4.38
C ASP A 188 -2.84 16.32 -3.96
N LEU A 189 -2.27 15.66 -2.93
CA LEU A 189 -2.83 14.42 -2.38
C LEU A 189 -4.23 14.64 -1.80
N ASN A 190 -4.39 15.67 -0.97
CA ASN A 190 -5.69 15.98 -0.35
C ASN A 190 -6.74 16.33 -1.41
N ALA A 191 -6.36 17.09 -2.44
CA ALA A 191 -7.24 17.39 -3.56
C ALA A 191 -7.63 16.11 -4.34
N CYS A 192 -6.66 15.23 -4.62
CA CYS A 192 -6.89 13.95 -5.28
C CYS A 192 -7.90 13.08 -4.52
N ILE A 193 -7.71 12.92 -3.20
CA ILE A 193 -8.61 12.15 -2.33
C ILE A 193 -10.02 12.74 -2.35
N ARG A 194 -10.17 14.03 -2.07
CA ARG A 194 -11.48 14.70 -1.93
C ARG A 194 -12.24 14.81 -3.25
N ASN A 195 -11.55 14.85 -4.38
CA ASN A 195 -12.20 14.88 -5.70
C ASN A 195 -12.79 13.53 -6.11
N LYS A 196 -12.31 12.43 -5.52
CA LYS A 196 -12.70 11.06 -5.91
C LYS A 196 -13.60 10.37 -4.89
N ILE A 197 -13.49 10.74 -3.61
CA ILE A 197 -14.16 10.05 -2.51
C ILE A 197 -15.07 11.03 -1.77
N LEU A 198 -16.35 10.65 -1.64
CA LEU A 198 -17.37 11.49 -0.99
C LEU A 198 -17.51 11.22 0.51
N ASN A 199 -17.13 10.04 0.99
CA ASN A 199 -17.26 9.69 2.41
C ASN A 199 -16.20 10.43 3.24
N GLY A 200 -16.65 11.37 4.08
CA GLY A 200 -15.77 12.19 4.91
C GLY A 200 -14.88 11.41 5.88
N ASN A 201 -15.36 10.29 6.46
CA ASN A 201 -14.55 9.44 7.34
C ASN A 201 -13.44 8.69 6.58
N VAL A 202 -13.72 8.30 5.34
CA VAL A 202 -12.73 7.66 4.45
C VAL A 202 -11.67 8.69 4.04
N CYS A 203 -12.09 9.89 3.64
CA CYS A 203 -11.16 10.98 3.30
C CYS A 203 -10.27 11.36 4.48
N ASP A 204 -10.85 11.55 5.67
CA ASP A 204 -10.11 11.90 6.88
C ASP A 204 -9.08 10.81 7.28
N LEU A 205 -9.41 9.53 7.12
CA LEU A 205 -8.44 8.46 7.33
C LEU A 205 -7.35 8.45 6.26
N LEU A 206 -7.71 8.57 4.97
CA LEU A 206 -6.75 8.61 3.87
C LEU A 206 -5.78 9.79 3.99
N GLU A 207 -6.24 10.95 4.43
CA GLU A 207 -5.39 12.14 4.68
C GLU A 207 -4.38 11.91 5.82
N LYS A 208 -4.66 11.01 6.76
CA LYS A 208 -3.73 10.60 7.85
C LYS A 208 -2.75 9.50 7.41
N LEU A 209 -3.14 8.68 6.43
CA LEU A 209 -2.32 7.60 5.85
C LEU A 209 -1.35 8.14 4.79
N LEU A 210 -1.88 8.92 3.84
CA LEU A 210 -1.16 9.48 2.69
C LEU A 210 -0.55 10.84 3.02
N VAL A 211 0.37 10.84 4.00
CA VAL A 211 1.14 12.03 4.39
C VAL A 211 2.54 11.97 3.77
N VAL A 212 2.96 13.02 3.07
CA VAL A 212 4.25 13.03 2.35
C VAL A 212 5.42 12.83 3.33
N LYS A 213 5.41 13.51 4.47
CA LYS A 213 6.46 13.37 5.49
C LYS A 213 6.25 12.08 6.30
N PRO A 214 7.17 11.10 6.26
CA PRO A 214 6.97 9.78 6.87
C PRO A 214 6.73 9.83 8.39
N LYS A 215 7.45 10.73 9.09
CA LYS A 215 7.34 10.94 10.55
C LYS A 215 5.98 11.47 11.01
N ASN A 216 5.20 12.05 10.08
CA ASN A 216 3.89 12.61 10.38
C ASN A 216 2.76 11.63 10.03
N ARG A 217 3.06 10.48 9.42
CA ARG A 217 2.06 9.44 9.14
C ARG A 217 1.58 8.84 10.46
N THR A 218 0.28 8.52 10.50
CA THR A 218 -0.33 7.82 11.62
C THR A 218 0.26 6.42 11.80
N SER A 219 0.12 5.81 12.99
CA SER A 219 0.45 4.40 13.20
C SER A 219 -0.76 3.50 12.93
N MET A 220 -0.53 2.20 12.68
CA MET A 220 -1.62 1.25 12.50
C MET A 220 -2.52 1.11 13.75
N ASP A 221 -1.97 1.29 14.96
CA ASP A 221 -2.77 1.36 16.20
C ASP A 221 -3.76 2.53 16.19
N ALA A 222 -3.33 3.70 15.70
CA ALA A 222 -4.18 4.87 15.59
C ALA A 222 -5.18 4.74 14.43
N VAL A 223 -4.77 4.08 13.33
CA VAL A 223 -5.65 3.74 12.20
C VAL A 223 -6.83 2.91 12.68
N LEU A 224 -6.59 1.82 13.43
CA LEU A 224 -7.66 0.94 13.91
C LEU A 224 -8.61 1.63 14.92
N LYS A 225 -8.15 2.68 15.60
CA LYS A 225 -8.96 3.52 16.51
C LYS A 225 -9.76 4.62 15.79
N HIS A 226 -9.56 4.79 14.49
CA HIS A 226 -10.22 5.83 13.70
C HIS A 226 -11.74 5.61 13.60
N THR A 227 -12.53 6.69 13.56
CA THR A 227 -14.01 6.66 13.43
C THR A 227 -14.49 5.79 12.27
N TYR A 228 -13.70 5.72 11.20
CA TYR A 228 -13.92 4.83 10.07
C TYR A 228 -14.12 3.36 10.49
N PHE A 229 -13.31 2.82 11.42
CA PHE A 229 -13.45 1.45 11.92
C PHE A 229 -14.36 1.32 13.14
N GLN A 230 -14.64 2.42 13.84
CA GLN A 230 -15.46 2.43 15.07
C GLN A 230 -16.97 2.51 14.79
N VAL A 231 -17.45 1.95 13.68
CA VAL A 231 -18.89 1.93 13.38
C VAL A 231 -19.55 0.96 14.34
N ASP A 232 -20.42 1.46 15.21
CA ASP A 232 -21.21 0.63 16.11
C ASP A 232 -21.98 -0.42 15.28
N SER A 233 -21.72 -1.68 15.57
CA SER A 233 -22.55 -2.80 15.11
C SER A 233 -23.98 -2.79 15.70
N SER A 234 -24.37 -1.71 16.39
CA SER A 234 -25.67 -1.52 17.01
C SER A 234 -26.81 -1.29 16.01
N GLY A 235 -26.53 -1.16 14.71
CA GLY A 235 -27.54 -1.07 13.65
C GLY A 235 -28.30 -2.37 13.36
N ILE A 236 -27.81 -3.51 13.87
CA ILE A 236 -28.65 -4.70 14.07
C ILE A 236 -28.87 -4.81 15.58
N THR A 237 -29.71 -3.94 16.13
CA THR A 237 -30.25 -4.18 17.46
C THR A 237 -30.92 -5.56 17.45
N LYS A 238 -30.81 -6.31 18.55
CA LYS A 238 -31.59 -7.55 18.76
C LYS A 238 -33.07 -7.38 18.38
N GLN A 239 -33.61 -6.17 18.51
CA GLN A 239 -34.95 -5.79 18.03
C GLN A 239 -35.18 -6.04 16.53
N ASN A 240 -34.24 -5.73 15.64
CA ASN A 240 -34.40 -5.99 14.20
C ASN A 240 -34.39 -7.49 13.88
N LEU A 241 -33.60 -8.29 14.62
CA LEU A 241 -33.60 -9.75 14.48
C LEU A 241 -34.87 -10.39 15.06
N GLU A 242 -35.35 -9.90 16.20
CA GLU A 242 -36.60 -10.35 16.83
C GLU A 242 -37.83 -9.97 15.99
N GLU A 243 -37.87 -8.78 15.37
CA GLU A 243 -38.95 -8.38 14.46
C GLU A 243 -38.97 -9.20 13.17
N ILE A 244 -37.80 -9.53 12.61
CA ILE A 244 -37.69 -10.41 11.43
C ILE A 244 -38.13 -11.83 11.80
N GLN A 245 -37.74 -12.33 12.98
CA GLN A 245 -38.16 -13.66 13.47
C GLN A 245 -39.67 -13.73 13.74
N MET A 246 -40.28 -12.67 14.31
CA MET A 246 -41.74 -12.63 14.50
C MET A 246 -42.51 -12.61 13.17
N LYS A 247 -42.03 -11.87 12.16
CA LYS A 247 -42.68 -11.82 10.83
C LYS A 247 -42.60 -13.14 10.05
N ILE A 248 -41.59 -13.96 10.33
CA ILE A 248 -41.45 -15.30 9.74
C ILE A 248 -42.34 -16.32 10.49
N ALA A 249 -42.52 -16.17 11.80
CA ALA A 249 -43.37 -17.05 12.60
C ALA A 249 -44.88 -16.78 12.46
N SER A 250 -45.26 -15.63 11.87
CA SER A 250 -46.65 -15.23 11.63
C SER A 250 -47.17 -15.51 10.21
N LYS A 251 -46.44 -16.30 9.41
CA LYS A 251 -46.88 -16.85 8.11
C LYS A 251 -47.05 -18.35 8.20
#